data_AF-A0A7W5B5A2-F1
#
_entry.id   AF-A0A7W5B5A2-F1
#
_cell.length_a   1.000
_cell.length_b   1.000
_cell.length_c   1.000
_cell.angle_alpha   90.00
_cell.angle_beta   90.00
_cell.angle_gamma   90.00
#
_symmetry.space_group_name_H-M   'P 1'
#
loop_
_entity.id
_entity.type
_entity.pdbx_description
1 polymer ?
#
loop_
_entity_poly.entity_id
_entity_poly.type
_entity_poly.pdbx_seq_one_letter_code
_entity_poly.pdbx_strand_id
1 'polypeptide(L)' 'MQLSELWRLYEADKRIQGFSTRTLRAYALQHKMLMQELGNIYIAEVS' A
#
# COMPACT_ATOMS: atom_id res chain seq x y z
N MET A 1 -2.41 -3.65 -11.82
CA MET A 1 -1.64 -4.31 -10.74
C MET A 1 -2.61 -4.73 -9.66
N GLN A 2 -2.35 -5.86 -8.99
CA GLN A 2 -3.19 -6.32 -7.89
C GLN A 2 -2.95 -5.49 -6.63
N LEU A 3 -3.98 -5.28 -5.79
CA LEU A 3 -3.84 -4.49 -4.56
C LEU A 3 -2.79 -5.08 -3.61
N SER A 4 -2.63 -6.41 -3.58
CA SER A 4 -1.57 -7.10 -2.83
C SER A 4 -0.15 -6.78 -3.30
N GLU A 5 0.05 -6.47 -4.58
CA GLU A 5 1.36 -6.16 -5.16
C GLU A 5 1.75 -4.68 -4.96
N LEU A 6 0.74 -3.81 -4.76
CA LEU A 6 0.90 -2.35 -4.63
C LEU A 6 1.85 -1.96 -3.49
N TRP A 7 1.71 -2.59 -2.32
CA TRP A 7 2.46 -2.18 -1.12
C TRP A 7 3.97 -2.19 -1.37
N ARG A 8 4.47 -3.24 -2.03
CA ARG A 8 5.90 -3.40 -2.29
C ARG A 8 6.47 -2.25 -3.12
N LEU A 9 5.77 -1.86 -4.18
CA LEU A 9 6.22 -0.77 -5.06
C LEU A 9 6.08 0.59 -4.38
N TYR A 10 4.97 0.81 -3.67
CA TYR A 10 4.71 2.04 -2.95
C TYR A 10 5.74 2.27 -1.82
N GLU A 11 6.03 1.24 -1.02
CA GLU A 11 7.01 1.33 0.06
C GLU A 11 8.41 1.65 -0.48
N ALA A 12 8.82 1.00 -1.58
CA ALA A 12 10.12 1.26 -2.21
C ALA A 12 10.25 2.73 -2.65
N ASP A 13 9.24 3.26 -3.32
CA ASP A 13 9.19 4.68 -3.73
C ASP A 13 9.28 5.63 -2.53
N LYS A 14 8.50 5.37 -1.47
CA LYS A 14 8.49 6.24 -0.27
C LYS A 14 9.77 6.18 0.54
N ARG A 15 10.47 5.04 0.56
CA ARG A 15 11.81 4.95 1.16
C ARG A 15 12.81 5.81 0.39
N ILE A 16 12.77 5.80 -0.95
CA ILE A 16 13.63 6.67 -1.78
C ILE A 16 13.33 8.15 -1.52
N GLN A 17 12.06 8.51 -1.32
CA GLN A 17 11.63 9.87 -0.96
C GLN A 17 11.96 10.28 0.49
N GLY A 18 12.61 9.41 1.28
CA GLY A 18 13.05 9.73 2.64
C GLY A 18 11.96 9.66 3.70
N PHE A 19 10.87 8.92 3.47
CA PHE A 19 9.80 8.77 4.45
C PHE A 19 10.31 8.00 5.68
N SER A 20 9.90 8.46 6.88
CA SER A 20 10.29 7.80 8.12
C SER A 20 9.69 6.40 8.24
N THR A 21 10.39 5.49 8.91
CA THR A 21 9.87 4.14 9.23
C THR A 21 8.54 4.19 9.98
N ARG A 22 8.31 5.21 10.82
CA ARG A 22 7.03 5.41 11.53
C ARG A 22 5.90 5.70 10.55
N THR A 23 6.13 6.57 9.57
CA THR A 23 5.16 6.91 8.52
C THR A 23 4.85 5.68 7.66
N LEU A 24 5.86 4.94 7.24
CA LEU A 24 5.68 3.72 6.43
C LEU A 24 4.86 2.66 7.18
N ARG A 25 5.07 2.49 8.48
CA ARG A 25 4.25 1.57 9.30
C ARG A 25 2.78 1.98 9.35
N ALA A 26 2.48 3.28 9.43
CA ALA A 26 1.11 3.76 9.39
C ALA A 26 0.45 3.47 8.02
N TYR A 27 1.17 3.69 6.93
CA TYR A 27 0.67 3.39 5.58
C TYR A 27 0.50 1.89 5.33
N ALA A 28 1.39 1.05 5.89
CA ALA A 28 1.25 -0.40 5.83
C ALA A 28 -0.04 -0.87 6.53
N LEU A 29 -0.38 -0.25 7.67
CA LEU A 29 -1.63 -0.52 8.37
C LEU A 29 -2.84 -0.13 7.52
N GLN A 30 -2.83 1.04 6.89
CA GLN A 30 -3.90 1.48 5.99
C GLN A 30 -4.06 0.54 4.79
N HIS A 31 -2.96 0.11 4.17
CA HIS A 31 -2.98 -0.87 3.08
C HIS A 31 -3.58 -2.21 3.53
N LYS A 32 -3.21 -2.69 4.72
CA LYS A 32 -3.77 -3.92 5.29
C LYS A 32 -5.28 -3.81 5.52
N MET A 33 -5.77 -2.67 6.00
CA MET A 33 -7.20 -2.42 6.18
C MET A 33 -7.93 -2.41 4.84
N LEU A 34 -7.38 -1.74 3.82
CA LEU A 34 -7.93 -1.76 2.46
C LEU A 34 -8.01 -3.18 1.88
N MET A 35 -6.97 -3.99 2.05
CA MET A 35 -6.95 -5.39 1.64
C MET A 35 -7.99 -6.25 2.39
N GLN A 36 -8.29 -5.94 3.65
CA GLN A 36 -9.32 -6.65 4.41
C GLN A 36 -10.73 -6.33 3.90
N GLU A 37 -11.02 -5.08 3.59
CA GLU A 37 -12.36 -4.65 3.17
C GLU A 37 -12.64 -4.95 1.69
N LEU A 38 -11.66 -4.70 0.80
CA LEU A 38 -11.84 -4.82 -0.64
C LEU A 38 -11.35 -6.17 -1.19
N GLY A 39 -10.53 -6.91 -0.44
CA GLY A 39 -9.85 -8.09 -0.95
C GLY A 39 -8.71 -7.74 -1.91
N ASN A 40 -8.22 -8.75 -2.63
CA ASN A 40 -7.15 -8.58 -3.62
C ASN A 40 -7.72 -8.26 -5.00
N ILE A 41 -8.18 -7.01 -5.16
CA ILE A 41 -8.77 -6.52 -6.41
C ILE A 41 -7.73 -5.87 -7.32
N TYR A 42 -8.10 -5.72 -8.59
CA TYR A 42 -7.28 -4.96 -9.52
C TYR A 42 -7.42 -3.47 -9.22
N ILE A 43 -6.31 -2.74 -9.10
CA ILE A 43 -6.34 -1.35 -8.59
C ILE A 43 -7.20 -0.42 -9.47
N ALA A 44 -7.34 -0.70 -10.76
CA ALA A 44 -8.20 0.10 -11.64
C ALA A 44 -9.70 -0.05 -11.35
N GLU A 45 -10.10 -0.99 -10.49
CA GLU A 45 -11.48 -1.19 -10.05
C GLU A 45 -11.82 -0.33 -8.82
N VAL A 46 -10.82 0.27 -8.16
CA VAL A 46 -11.02 1.24 -7.08
C VAL A 46 -11.45 2.57 -7.72
N SER A 47 -12.74 2.90 -7.58
CA SER A 47 -13.38 4.11 -8.14
C SER A 47 -13.39 5.27 -7.16
#